data_AF-A0A920UG09-F1
#
_entry.id   AF-A0A920UG09-F1
#
_cell.length_a   1.000
_cell.length_b   1.000
_cell.length_c   1.000
_cell.angle_alpha   90.00
_cell.angle_beta   90.00
_cell.angle_gamma   90.00
#
_symmetry.space_group_name_H-M   'P 1'
#
loop_
_entity.id
_entity.type
_entity.pdbx_description
1 polymer ?
#
loop_
_entity_poly.entity_id
_entity_poly.type
_entity_poly.pdbx_seq_one_letter_code
_entity_poly.pdbx_strand_id
1 'polypeptide(L)' 'MNKAEIKTTFSILEPGLWQLKPAQERYRVPACGVIVIELFADDELVIQDPEGGQLAEVVPFTTEGKGDPALLGNQKF' A
#
# COMPACT_ATOMS: atom_id res chain seq x y z
N MET A 1 25.37 -37.24 -3.98
CA MET A 1 25.23 -36.18 -2.96
C MET A 1 25.57 -34.86 -3.64
N ASN A 2 24.56 -34.08 -4.05
CA ASN A 2 24.78 -32.84 -4.81
C ASN A 2 25.12 -31.70 -3.84
N LYS A 3 26.28 -31.08 -4.05
CA LYS A 3 26.81 -29.97 -3.26
C LYS A 3 26.30 -28.68 -3.91
N ALA A 4 25.24 -28.08 -3.35
CA ALA A 4 24.78 -26.77 -3.82
C ALA A 4 25.85 -25.72 -3.48
N GLU A 5 26.31 -24.98 -4.48
CA GLU A 5 27.25 -23.87 -4.31
C GLU A 5 26.58 -22.74 -3.52
N ILE A 6 27.02 -22.54 -2.28
CA ILE A 6 26.56 -21.44 -1.43
C ILE A 6 27.29 -20.16 -1.90
N LYS A 7 26.60 -19.33 -2.68
CA LYS A 7 27.07 -17.98 -3.01
C LYS A 7 26.72 -17.02 -1.89
N THR A 8 27.74 -16.51 -1.19
CA THR A 8 27.59 -15.34 -0.32
C THR A 8 27.90 -14.07 -1.12
N THR A 9 26.99 -13.10 -1.08
CA THR A 9 27.23 -11.78 -1.67
C THR A 9 27.90 -10.89 -0.63
N PHE A 10 29.01 -10.22 -0.97
CA PHE A 10 29.72 -9.24 -0.12
C PHE A 10 29.04 -7.86 -0.06
N SER A 11 27.78 -7.75 -0.46
CA SER A 11 27.01 -6.50 -0.37
C SER A 11 26.30 -6.41 0.97
N ILE A 12 26.26 -5.21 1.55
CA ILE A 12 25.43 -4.94 2.72
C ILE A 12 23.97 -5.20 2.32
N LEU A 13 23.33 -6.17 2.97
CA LEU A 13 21.89 -6.32 2.92
C LEU A 13 21.31 -5.29 3.88
N GLU A 14 20.29 -4.56 3.45
CA GLU A 14 19.58 -3.59 4.28
C GLU A 14 18.17 -4.11 4.64
N PRO A 15 18.05 -5.27 5.31
CA PRO A 15 16.76 -5.80 5.69
C PRO A 15 16.09 -4.83 6.67
N GLY A 16 14.86 -4.43 6.35
CA GLY A 16 14.12 -3.46 7.14
C GLY A 16 14.41 -1.99 6.79
N LEU A 17 15.31 -1.70 5.85
CA LEU A 17 15.34 -0.38 5.24
C LEU A 17 14.16 -0.27 4.28
N TRP A 18 13.20 0.55 4.66
CA TRP A 18 11.97 0.75 3.89
C TRP A 18 12.28 1.57 2.64
N GLN A 19 12.65 0.87 1.56
CA GLN A 19 12.87 1.48 0.25
C GLN A 19 11.50 1.68 -0.42
N LEU A 20 10.81 2.77 -0.06
CA LEU A 20 9.70 3.26 -0.87
C LEU A 20 10.25 3.70 -2.22
N LYS A 21 9.55 3.36 -3.31
CA LYS A 21 9.89 3.96 -4.59
C LYS A 21 9.77 5.48 -4.48
N PRO A 22 10.60 6.26 -5.19
CA PRO A 22 10.36 7.69 -5.33
C PRO A 22 8.91 7.92 -5.81
N ALA A 23 8.20 8.85 -5.16
CA ALA A 23 6.76 9.15 -5.33
C ALA A 23 5.76 8.15 -4.71
N GLN A 24 6.21 7.14 -3.96
CA GLN A 24 5.29 6.28 -3.21
C GLN A 24 5.07 6.81 -1.79
N GLU A 25 3.82 7.08 -1.45
CA GLU A 25 3.39 7.39 -0.11
C GLU A 25 2.80 6.15 0.58
N ARG A 26 2.96 6.07 1.90
CA ARG A 26 2.31 5.01 2.69
C ARG A 26 1.73 5.56 3.98
N TYR A 27 0.48 5.20 4.17
CA TYR A 27 -0.29 5.58 5.34
C TYR A 27 -0.63 4.35 6.17
N ARG A 28 -0.65 4.49 7.50
CA ARG A 28 -1.09 3.46 8.43
C ARG A 28 -2.45 3.84 8.97
N VAL A 29 -3.44 2.97 8.77
CA VAL A 29 -4.74 3.08 9.44
C VAL A 29 -4.60 2.50 10.85
N PRO A 30 -4.87 3.27 11.92
CA PRO A 30 -4.91 2.71 13.27
C PRO A 30 -6.02 1.67 13.41
N ALA A 31 -5.87 0.72 14.33
CA ALA A 31 -6.94 -0.23 14.64
C ALA A 31 -8.21 0.51 15.07
N CYS A 32 -9.36 0.12 14.51
CA CYS A 32 -10.65 0.80 14.70
C CYS A 32 -10.61 2.32 14.37
N GLY A 33 -9.65 2.77 13.58
CA GLY A 33 -9.44 4.16 13.20
C GLY A 33 -9.82 4.44 11.76
N VAL A 34 -9.67 5.71 11.39
CA VAL A 34 -9.88 6.20 10.02
C VAL A 34 -8.77 7.19 9.69
N ILE A 35 -8.40 7.23 8.41
CA ILE A 35 -7.54 8.25 7.85
C ILE A 35 -8.21 8.86 6.63
N VAL A 36 -7.79 10.05 6.26
CA VAL A 36 -8.16 10.71 5.00
C VAL A 36 -6.86 11.04 4.29
N ILE A 37 -6.80 10.73 3.00
CA ILE A 37 -5.68 11.03 2.12
C ILE A 37 -6.22 11.73 0.88
N GLU A 38 -5.41 12.60 0.28
CA GLU A 38 -5.72 13.21 -1.01
C GLU A 38 -5.25 12.28 -2.13
N LEU A 39 -6.05 12.15 -3.18
CA LEU A 39 -5.72 11.42 -4.40
C LEU A 39 -5.95 12.33 -5.59
N PHE A 40 -5.01 12.33 -6.53
CA PHE A 40 -5.08 13.06 -7.78
C PHE A 40 -5.31 12.08 -8.95
N ALA A 41 -5.64 12.64 -10.11
CA ALA A 41 -5.71 11.85 -11.33
C ALA A 41 -4.36 11.14 -11.58
N ASP A 42 -4.45 9.90 -12.06
CA ASP A 42 -3.32 8.99 -12.32
C ASP A 42 -2.61 8.40 -11.08
N ASP A 43 -3.10 8.69 -9.87
CA ASP A 43 -2.61 8.01 -8.66
C ASP A 43 -3.12 6.56 -8.55
N GLU A 44 -2.31 5.70 -7.96
CA GLU A 44 -2.66 4.30 -7.66
C GLU A 44 -2.80 4.08 -6.15
N LEU A 45 -4.01 3.71 -5.70
CA LEU A 45 -4.27 3.34 -4.31
C LEU A 45 -4.12 1.82 -4.12
N VAL A 46 -3.17 1.41 -3.27
CA VAL A 46 -2.98 0.01 -2.88
C VAL A 46 -3.31 -0.16 -1.39
N ILE A 47 -4.27 -1.03 -1.10
CA ILE A 47 -4.63 -1.41 0.28
C ILE A 47 -3.95 -2.73 0.58
N GLN A 48 -3.25 -2.81 1.71
CA GLN A 48 -2.57 -4.02 2.17
C GLN A 48 -3.09 -4.40 3.56
N ASP A 49 -3.56 -5.62 3.69
CA ASP A 49 -3.80 -6.27 4.98
C ASP A 49 -2.69 -7.32 5.21
N PRO A 50 -1.52 -6.90 5.73
CA PRO A 50 -0.35 -7.76 5.82
C PRO A 50 -0.51 -8.89 6.84
N GLU A 51 -1.33 -8.68 7.88
CA GLU A 51 -1.61 -9.68 8.92
C GLU A 51 -2.85 -10.52 8.58
N GLY A 52 -3.75 -9.99 7.76
CA GLY A 52 -4.99 -10.65 7.38
C GLY A 52 -6.09 -10.46 8.43
N GLY A 53 -7.34 -10.60 7.98
CA GLY A 53 -8.51 -10.66 8.86
C GLY A 53 -9.09 -9.31 9.27
N GLN A 54 -8.58 -8.21 8.73
CA GLN A 54 -9.11 -6.87 8.99
C GLN A 54 -9.88 -6.37 7.77
N LEU A 55 -11.22 -6.38 7.84
CA LEU A 55 -12.05 -5.69 6.86
C LEU A 55 -11.82 -4.17 6.98
N ALA A 56 -11.72 -3.51 5.83
CA ALA A 56 -11.61 -2.07 5.69
C ALA A 56 -12.67 -1.56 4.73
N GLU A 57 -13.17 -0.35 4.99
CA GLU A 57 -14.05 0.37 4.10
C GLU A 57 -13.27 1.51 3.43
N VAL A 58 -13.48 1.69 2.13
CA VAL A 58 -12.92 2.82 1.38
C VAL A 58 -14.06 3.60 0.75
N VAL A 59 -14.11 4.88 1.09
CA VAL A 59 -15.14 5.80 0.61
C VAL A 59 -14.44 6.97 -0.08
N PRO A 60 -14.48 7.06 -1.41
CA PRO A 60 -13.97 8.22 -2.12
C PRO A 60 -14.94 9.39 -2.07
N PHE A 61 -14.39 10.60 -1.95
CA PHE A 61 -15.15 11.84 -1.88
C PHE A 61 -14.70 12.81 -2.98
N THR A 62 -15.65 13.57 -3.53
CA THR A 62 -15.33 14.73 -4.39
C THR A 62 -14.69 15.84 -3.57
N THR A 63 -14.12 16.84 -4.24
CA THR A 63 -13.62 18.08 -3.60
C THR A 63 -14.68 18.85 -2.83
N GLU A 64 -15.96 18.56 -3.07
CA GLU A 64 -17.12 19.14 -2.37
C GLU A 64 -17.54 18.30 -1.16
N GLY A 65 -16.85 17.18 -0.88
CA GLY A 65 -17.13 16.27 0.23
C GLY A 65 -18.26 15.28 -0.06
N LYS A 66 -18.70 15.13 -1.30
CA LYS A 66 -19.75 14.17 -1.67
C LYS A 66 -19.15 12.80 -1.98
N GLY A 67 -19.67 11.74 -1.38
CA GLY A 67 -19.22 10.38 -1.67
C GLY A 67 -19.59 9.95 -3.10
N ASP A 68 -18.62 9.46 -3.86
CA ASP A 68 -18.81 8.98 -5.23
C ASP A 68 -17.87 7.80 -5.56
N PRO A 69 -18.36 6.54 -5.48
CA PRO A 69 -17.57 5.35 -5.77
C PRO A 69 -16.93 5.33 -7.16
N ALA A 70 -17.48 6.07 -8.13
CA ALA A 70 -16.95 6.12 -9.49
C ALA A 70 -15.53 6.72 -9.56
N LEU A 71 -15.12 7.48 -8.53
CA LEU A 71 -13.81 8.12 -8.45
C LEU A 71 -12.62 7.14 -8.38
N LEU A 72 -12.82 5.92 -7.86
CA LEU A 72 -11.76 4.90 -7.76
C LEU A 72 -11.69 3.96 -8.98
N GLY A 73 -12.49 4.22 -10.00
CA GLY A 73 -12.61 3.35 -11.17
C GLY A 73 -13.26 1.99 -10.86
N ASN A 74 -13.42 1.17 -11.89
CA ASN A 74 -14.15 -0.11 -11.78
C ASN A 74 -13.25 -1.30 -11.35
N GLN A 75 -12.32 -1.07 -10.42
CA GLN A 75 -11.43 -2.14 -9.94
C GLN A 75 -12.07 -2.89 -8.79
N LYS A 76 -11.87 -4.21 -8.76
CA LYS A 76 -12.24 -5.04 -7.61
C LYS A 76 -11.04 -5.11 -6.66
N PHE A 77 -11.27 -4.67 -5.42
CA PHE A 77 -10.32 -4.79 -4.30
C PHE A 77 -10.27 -6.22 -3.76
#